data_AF-A0A3T1B5N6-F1
#
_entry.id   AF-A0A3T1B5N6-F1
#
_cell.length_a   1.000
_cell.length_b   1.000
_cell.length_c   1.000
_cell.angle_alpha   90.00
_cell.angle_beta   90.00
_cell.angle_gamma   90.00
#
_symmetry.space_group_name_H-M   'P 1'
#
loop_
_entity.id
_entity.type
_entity.pdbx_description
1 polymer ?
#
loop_
_entity_poly.entity_id
_entity_poly.type
_entity_poly.pdbx_seq_one_letter_code
_entity_poly.pdbx_strand_id
1 'polypeptide(L)'
;MKAGRSSGVTPMPAPQGRWMHSFEEDHDGIRIYRPDDWDFPRARGRSGIEFRDDGTYVDWAIGRGDADEARPGRWEQAGDGGIQARAADGRPVLRVSSVEPDRLEVRD
;
A
#
# COMPACT_ATOMS: atom_id res chain seq x y z
N MET A 1 17.24 39.85 4.91
CA MET A 1 17.29 38.43 4.48
C MET A 1 16.39 37.63 5.41
N LYS A 2 15.21 37.16 4.95
CA LYS A 2 14.34 36.29 5.76
C LYS A 2 14.77 34.84 5.51
N ALA A 3 15.12 34.14 6.59
CA ALA A 3 15.31 32.69 6.57
C ALA A 3 14.00 32.03 6.08
N GLY A 4 14.07 31.31 4.97
CA GLY A 4 13.00 30.43 4.54
C GLY A 4 12.89 29.30 5.54
N ARG A 5 11.71 29.12 6.15
CA ARG A 5 11.43 27.93 6.94
C ARG A 5 11.37 26.76 5.95
N SER A 6 12.32 25.85 5.99
CA SER A 6 12.12 24.51 5.44
C SER A 6 11.01 23.87 6.28
N SER A 7 9.79 23.82 5.75
CA SER A 7 8.79 22.89 6.25
C SER A 7 9.34 21.50 6.01
N GLY A 8 9.88 20.87 7.05
CA GLY A 8 10.32 19.48 6.98
C GLY A 8 9.11 18.60 6.78
N VAL A 9 8.87 18.14 5.56
CA VAL A 9 8.00 17.01 5.30
C VAL A 9 8.63 15.82 6.01
N THR A 10 7.94 15.26 7.01
CA THR A 10 8.37 14.01 7.64
C THR A 10 7.88 12.87 6.73
N PRO A 11 8.78 12.08 6.14
CA PRO A 11 8.38 10.99 5.29
C PRO A 11 7.71 9.89 6.12
N MET A 12 6.64 9.29 5.58
CA MET A 12 6.06 8.10 6.18
C MET A 12 7.06 6.92 6.14
N PRO A 13 7.07 6.06 7.17
CA PRO A 13 7.82 4.82 7.10
C PRO A 13 7.28 3.94 5.96
N ALA A 14 8.16 3.20 5.31
CA ALA A 14 7.72 2.21 4.33
C ALA A 14 6.96 1.08 5.05
N PRO A 15 5.77 0.67 4.57
CA PRO A 15 4.96 -0.33 5.26
C PRO A 15 5.61 -1.71 5.29
N GLN A 16 6.41 -2.06 4.28
CA GLN A 16 7.17 -3.31 4.11
C GLN A 16 6.37 -4.62 4.29
N GLY A 17 6.78 -5.67 3.59
CA GLY A 17 6.11 -6.97 3.67
C GLY A 17 4.73 -7.00 3.01
N ARG A 18 3.96 -8.05 3.31
CA ARG A 18 2.67 -8.35 2.71
C ARG A 18 1.52 -7.82 3.56
N TRP A 19 0.58 -7.17 2.89
CA TRP A 19 -0.60 -6.54 3.47
C TRP A 19 -1.83 -7.07 2.74
N MET A 20 -2.81 -7.55 3.48
CA MET A 20 -4.04 -8.15 2.95
C MET A 20 -5.21 -7.19 3.12
N HIS A 21 -6.05 -7.08 2.09
CA HIS A 21 -7.14 -6.10 2.06
C HIS A 21 -8.21 -6.47 3.09
N SER A 22 -8.50 -5.59 4.05
CA SER A 22 -9.56 -5.69 5.05
C SER A 22 -10.85 -4.99 4.59
N PHE A 23 -11.61 -5.62 3.69
CA PHE A 23 -12.86 -5.05 3.13
C PHE A 23 -13.85 -4.59 4.20
N GLU A 24 -13.87 -5.29 5.33
CA GLU A 24 -14.76 -5.05 6.45
C GLU A 24 -14.48 -3.70 7.13
N GLU A 25 -13.27 -3.17 6.96
CA GLU A 25 -12.81 -1.92 7.57
C GLU A 25 -12.75 -0.76 6.56
N ASP A 26 -13.02 -0.98 5.26
CA ASP A 26 -13.02 0.08 4.25
C ASP A 26 -14.05 1.16 4.58
N HIS A 27 -13.68 2.42 4.35
CA HIS A 27 -14.56 3.57 4.60
C HIS A 27 -14.17 4.76 3.73
N ASP A 28 -15.12 5.63 3.37
CA ASP A 28 -14.85 6.93 2.73
C ASP A 28 -13.87 6.92 1.53
N GLY A 29 -13.92 5.86 0.73
CA GLY A 29 -13.02 5.66 -0.42
C GLY A 29 -11.55 5.36 -0.04
N ILE A 30 -11.31 4.97 1.20
CA ILE A 30 -10.05 4.46 1.73
C ILE A 30 -10.16 2.94 1.83
N ARG A 31 -9.20 2.25 1.23
CA ARG A 31 -9.00 0.81 1.46
C ARG A 31 -8.11 0.58 2.66
N ILE A 32 -8.52 -0.33 3.53
CA ILE A 32 -7.72 -0.72 4.70
C ILE A 32 -7.01 -2.02 4.41
N TYR A 33 -5.72 -2.08 4.71
CA TYR A 33 -4.99 -3.35 4.72
C TYR A 33 -4.42 -3.63 6.11
N ARG A 34 -4.35 -4.92 6.45
CA ARG A 34 -3.72 -5.44 7.66
C ARG A 34 -2.55 -6.36 7.27
N PRO A 35 -1.58 -6.61 8.15
CA PRO A 35 -0.55 -7.62 7.92
C PRO A 35 -1.14 -8.98 7.53
N ASP A 36 -0.39 -9.81 6.82
CA ASP A 36 -0.87 -11.10 6.31
C ASP A 36 -1.15 -12.16 7.41
N ASP A 37 -0.66 -11.93 8.63
CA ASP A 37 -0.92 -12.73 9.83
C ASP A 37 -2.12 -12.23 10.67
N TRP A 38 -2.82 -11.19 10.22
CA TRP A 38 -4.03 -10.68 10.88
C TRP A 38 -5.18 -11.69 10.86
N ASP A 39 -5.95 -11.77 11.95
CA ASP A 39 -7.11 -12.68 12.07
C ASP A 39 -8.33 -12.11 11.33
N PHE A 40 -8.34 -12.30 10.02
CA PHE A 40 -9.43 -11.84 9.17
C PHE A 40 -10.71 -12.66 9.37
N PRO A 41 -11.88 -12.00 9.32
CA PRO A 41 -13.13 -12.70 9.07
C PRO A 41 -13.04 -13.56 7.81
N ARG A 42 -13.74 -14.70 7.84
CA ARG A 42 -13.78 -15.63 6.70
C ARG A 42 -14.31 -14.92 5.46
N ALA A 43 -13.48 -14.82 4.44
CA ALA A 43 -13.82 -14.30 3.13
C ALA A 43 -13.24 -15.22 2.04
N ARG A 44 -13.92 -15.31 0.89
CA ARG A 44 -13.36 -15.94 -0.31
C ARG A 44 -12.60 -14.90 -1.12
N GLY A 45 -11.39 -15.22 -1.58
CA GLY A 45 -10.60 -14.36 -2.45
C GLY A 45 -10.29 -13.00 -1.80
N ARG A 46 -9.27 -12.95 -0.96
CA ARG A 46 -8.76 -11.68 -0.41
C ARG A 46 -7.51 -11.30 -1.19
N SER A 47 -7.56 -10.17 -1.89
CA SER A 47 -6.37 -9.62 -2.53
C SER A 47 -5.40 -9.06 -1.49
N GLY A 48 -4.16 -8.84 -1.92
CA GLY A 48 -3.15 -8.20 -1.09
C GLY A 48 -2.22 -7.34 -1.90
N ILE A 49 -1.34 -6.64 -1.20
CA ILE A 49 -0.25 -5.87 -1.76
C ILE A 49 1.02 -6.17 -0.97
N GLU A 50 2.18 -6.02 -1.61
CA GLU A 50 3.47 -6.25 -0.97
C GLU A 50 4.44 -5.14 -1.33
N PHE A 51 5.14 -4.63 -0.32
CA PHE A 51 6.19 -3.63 -0.46
C PHE A 51 7.52 -4.26 -0.02
N ARG A 52 8.52 -4.29 -0.91
CA ARG A 52 9.86 -4.77 -0.57
C ARG A 52 10.84 -3.63 -0.39
N ASP A 53 11.90 -3.87 0.36
CA ASP A 53 12.96 -2.92 0.70
C ASP A 53 13.71 -2.39 -0.54
N ASP A 54 13.79 -3.19 -1.60
CA ASP A 54 14.37 -2.83 -2.90
C ASP A 54 13.49 -1.93 -3.78
N GLY A 55 12.33 -1.49 -3.28
CA GLY A 55 11.37 -0.67 -4.02
C GLY A 55 10.41 -1.48 -4.91
N THR A 56 10.45 -2.82 -4.85
CA THR A 56 9.48 -3.67 -5.55
C THR A 56 8.11 -3.57 -4.92
N TYR A 57 7.09 -3.39 -5.76
CA TYR A 57 5.68 -3.50 -5.38
C TYR A 57 5.06 -4.72 -6.07
N VAL A 58 4.18 -5.44 -5.38
CA VAL A 58 3.36 -6.50 -5.97
C VAL A 58 1.91 -6.28 -5.59
N ASP A 59 1.03 -6.20 -6.59
CA ASP A 59 -0.42 -6.35 -6.39
C ASP A 59 -0.78 -7.83 -6.53
N TRP A 60 -1.21 -8.45 -5.43
CA TRP A 60 -1.65 -9.84 -5.36
C TRP A 60 -3.14 -9.90 -5.65
N ALA A 61 -3.48 -9.96 -6.94
CA ALA A 61 -4.85 -10.02 -7.41
C ALA A 61 -5.43 -11.43 -7.23
N ILE A 62 -6.76 -11.52 -7.18
CA ILE A 62 -7.47 -12.81 -7.15
C ILE A 62 -7.55 -13.33 -8.59
N GLY A 63 -6.76 -14.36 -8.88
CA GLY A 63 -6.69 -15.03 -10.16
C GLY A 63 -7.72 -16.14 -10.34
N ARG A 64 -7.55 -16.93 -11.41
CA ARG A 64 -8.46 -18.03 -11.74
C ARG A 64 -8.52 -19.07 -10.63
N GLY A 65 -9.73 -19.37 -10.16
CA GLY A 65 -9.96 -20.38 -9.12
C GLY A 65 -9.49 -19.94 -7.73
N ASP A 66 -9.55 -18.64 -7.44
CA ASP A 66 -9.14 -18.01 -6.18
C ASP A 66 -7.64 -18.15 -5.86
N ALA A 67 -6.81 -18.39 -6.89
CA ALA A 67 -5.36 -18.43 -6.74
C ALA A 67 -4.77 -17.00 -6.78
N ASP A 68 -3.75 -16.74 -5.97
CA ASP A 68 -3.01 -15.47 -6.02
C ASP A 68 -2.35 -15.25 -7.40
N GLU A 69 -2.58 -14.09 -8.00
CA GLU A 69 -1.98 -13.63 -9.26
C GLU A 69 -1.09 -12.41 -9.00
N ALA A 70 0.23 -12.58 -9.11
CA ALA A 70 1.19 -11.50 -8.91
C ALA A 70 1.18 -10.50 -10.08
N ARG A 71 0.98 -9.21 -9.77
CA ARG A 71 1.09 -8.09 -10.71
C ARG A 71 2.22 -7.16 -10.26
N PRO A 72 3.42 -7.27 -10.86
CA PRO A 72 4.59 -6.53 -10.39
C PRO A 72 4.53 -5.05 -10.75
N GLY A 73 5.19 -4.25 -9.90
CA GLY A 73 5.33 -2.81 -10.02
C GLY A 73 6.52 -2.28 -9.21
N ARG A 74 6.52 -0.98 -8.97
CA ARG A 74 7.50 -0.27 -8.15
C ARG A 74 6.79 0.66 -7.18
N TRP A 75 7.38 0.87 -6.01
CA TRP A 75 6.96 1.93 -5.10
C TRP A 75 8.14 2.86 -4.78
N GLU A 76 7.81 4.09 -4.41
CA GLU A 76 8.79 5.09 -4.00
C GLU A 76 8.17 6.06 -2.98
N GLN A 77 9.01 6.76 -2.22
CA GLN A 77 8.57 7.94 -1.48
C GLN A 77 8.30 9.10 -2.43
N ALA A 78 7.09 9.65 -2.35
CA ALA A 78 6.71 10.85 -3.06
C ALA A 78 7.33 12.09 -2.39
N GLY A 79 7.52 13.16 -3.17
CA GLY A 79 8.15 14.40 -2.69
C GLY A 79 7.37 15.16 -1.61
N ASP A 80 6.13 14.77 -1.34
CA ASP A 80 5.29 15.30 -0.26
C ASP A 80 5.25 14.40 0.98
N GLY A 81 6.15 13.41 1.07
CA GLY A 81 6.28 12.50 2.22
C GLY A 81 5.34 11.30 2.17
N GLY A 82 4.52 11.22 1.11
CA GLY A 82 3.67 10.07 0.81
C GLY A 82 4.45 8.88 0.25
N ILE A 83 3.75 7.75 0.08
CA ILE A 83 4.25 6.61 -0.70
C ILE A 83 3.31 6.40 -1.88
N GLN A 84 3.89 6.20 -3.06
CA GLN A 84 3.14 5.91 -4.29
C GLN A 84 3.63 4.61 -4.91
N ALA A 85 2.70 3.78 -5.39
CA ALA A 85 3.02 2.59 -6.16
C ALA A 85 2.54 2.74 -7.60
N ARG A 86 3.32 2.18 -8.52
CA ARG A 86 3.08 2.17 -9.97
C ARG A 86 3.22 0.77 -10.51
N ALA A 87 2.42 0.41 -11.50
CA ALA A 87 2.59 -0.86 -12.19
C ALA A 87 3.85 -0.84 -13.06
N ALA A 88 4.24 -2.00 -13.61
CA ALA A 88 5.41 -2.12 -14.48
C ALA A 88 5.39 -1.18 -15.71
N ASP A 89 4.21 -0.79 -16.20
CA ASP A 89 4.02 0.16 -17.30
C ASP A 89 4.07 1.65 -16.86
N GLY A 90 4.30 1.91 -15.58
CA GLY A 90 4.40 3.25 -15.00
C GLY A 90 3.08 3.89 -14.58
N ARG A 91 1.93 3.24 -14.85
CA ARG A 91 0.63 3.76 -14.41
C ARG A 91 0.55 3.78 -12.88
N PRO A 92 0.03 4.86 -12.25
CA PRO A 92 -0.27 4.85 -10.82
C PRO A 92 -1.23 3.72 -10.48
N VAL A 93 -0.96 3.03 -9.37
CA VAL A 93 -1.80 1.93 -8.86
C VAL A 93 -2.47 2.33 -7.56
N LEU A 94 -1.71 2.94 -6.65
CA LEU A 94 -2.23 3.40 -5.38
C LEU A 94 -1.34 4.47 -4.75
N ARG A 95 -1.90 5.13 -3.74
CA ARG A 95 -1.22 6.01 -2.81
C ARG A 95 -1.50 5.59 -1.38
N VAL A 96 -0.45 5.46 -0.58
CA VAL A 96 -0.58 5.24 0.87
C VAL A 96 -0.79 6.59 1.55
N SER A 97 -1.81 6.69 2.40
CA SER A 97 -2.13 7.89 3.17
C SER A 97 -1.80 7.78 4.67
N SER A 98 -1.68 6.57 5.20
CA SER A 98 -1.23 6.31 6.59
C SER A 98 -0.56 4.95 6.70
N VAL A 99 0.48 4.86 7.53
CA VAL A 99 1.21 3.62 7.86
C VAL A 99 1.30 3.49 9.37
N GLU A 100 0.63 2.48 9.92
CA GLU A 100 0.74 2.02 11.30
C GLU A 100 1.25 0.58 11.32
N PRO A 101 1.79 0.07 12.45
CA PRO A 101 2.39 -1.27 12.50
C PRO A 101 1.46 -2.40 12.04
N ASP A 102 0.15 -2.25 12.26
CA ASP A 102 -0.87 -3.25 11.93
C ASP A 102 -1.96 -2.70 11.01
N ARG A 103 -1.80 -1.50 10.44
CA ARG A 103 -2.84 -0.88 9.61
C ARG A 103 -2.26 0.02 8.52
N LEU A 104 -2.71 -0.20 7.30
CA LEU A 104 -2.34 0.59 6.14
C LEU A 104 -3.60 1.21 5.53
N GLU A 105 -3.57 2.53 5.30
CA GLU A 105 -4.64 3.25 4.60
C GLU A 105 -4.19 3.60 3.18
N VAL A 106 -5.00 3.21 2.20
CA VAL A 106 -4.67 3.30 0.78
C VAL A 106 -5.79 3.97 -0.01
N ARG A 107 -5.41 4.77 -1.02
CA ARG A 107 -6.29 5.39 -2.01
C ARG A 107 -5.86 5.01 -3.42
N ASP A 108 -6.84 4.83 -4.31
CA ASP A 108 -6.66 4.57 -5.74
C ASP A 108 -6.41 5.85 -6.55
#